data_AF-A0A3S4LQM8-F1
#
_entry.id   AF-A0A3S4LQM8-F1
#
_cell.length_a   1.000
_cell.length_b   1.000
_cell.length_c   1.000
_cell.angle_alpha   90.00
_cell.angle_beta   90.00
_cell.angle_gamma   90.00
#
_symmetry.space_group_name_H-M   'P 1'
#
loop_
_entity.id
_entity.type
_entity.pdbx_description
1 polymer ?
#
loop_
_entity_poly.entity_id
_entity_poly.type
_entity_poly.pdbx_seq_one_letter_code
_entity_poly.pdbx_strand_id
1 'polypeptide(L)'
;MSLIPKTRSKNILTSFWPILTREPQDHIPWSSLLALPQSYIVPGGRFSETYYWDSYFTMLGLAESGREDLLKCMADNFAWMIEKLWPYSQRQPDLLSEPFAAAGFCPDG
;
A
#
# COMPACT_ATOMS: atom_id res chain seq x y z
N MET A 1 -38.70 4.36 -9.16
CA MET A 1 -37.52 4.48 -10.05
C MET A 1 -37.06 5.94 -10.02
N SER A 2 -36.25 6.35 -9.03
CA SER A 2 -35.82 7.75 -8.88
C SER A 2 -34.54 8.00 -9.68
N LEU A 3 -34.63 8.80 -10.74
CA LEU A 3 -33.51 9.29 -11.53
C LEU A 3 -32.85 10.46 -10.79
N ILE A 4 -32.01 10.15 -9.81
CA ILE A 4 -31.02 11.11 -9.31
C ILE A 4 -30.05 11.38 -10.46
N PRO A 5 -29.83 12.65 -10.86
CA PRO A 5 -28.86 12.96 -11.91
C PRO A 5 -27.45 12.56 -11.42
N LYS A 6 -26.96 11.41 -11.88
CA LYS A 6 -25.62 10.84 -11.58
C LYS A 6 -24.45 11.74 -12.00
N THR A 7 -24.70 12.84 -12.70
CA THR A 7 -23.70 13.65 -13.39
C THR A 7 -22.88 14.56 -12.47
N ARG A 8 -23.46 15.10 -11.39
CA ARG A 8 -22.74 16.06 -10.52
C ARG A 8 -21.65 15.38 -9.67
N SER A 9 -21.96 14.22 -9.09
CA SER A 9 -21.05 13.49 -8.20
C SER A 9 -19.87 12.87 -8.95
N LYS A 10 -20.09 12.37 -10.17
CA LYS A 10 -19.02 11.82 -11.02
C LYS A 10 -17.97 12.86 -11.40
N ASN A 11 -18.40 14.10 -11.64
CA ASN A 11 -17.49 15.19 -12.02
C ASN A 11 -16.58 15.58 -10.85
N ILE A 12 -17.15 15.66 -9.64
CA ILE A 12 -16.41 15.93 -8.41
C ILE A 12 -15.38 14.83 -8.13
N LEU A 13 -15.76 13.55 -8.21
CA LEU A 13 -14.84 12.42 -8.03
C LEU A 13 -13.67 12.48 -9.02
N THR A 14 -13.96 12.76 -10.28
CA THR A 14 -12.92 12.86 -11.32
C THR A 14 -11.93 14.00 -11.04
N SER A 15 -12.40 15.12 -10.49
CA SER A 15 -11.54 16.25 -10.12
C SER A 15 -10.61 15.99 -8.92
N PHE A 16 -10.91 14.97 -8.09
CA PHE A 16 -10.10 14.66 -6.91
C PHE A 16 -8.90 13.76 -7.22
N TRP A 17 -8.95 12.95 -8.28
CA TRP A 17 -7.86 12.03 -8.59
C TRP A 17 -6.49 12.73 -8.67
N PRO A 18 -6.31 13.86 -9.39
CA PRO A 18 -5.03 14.56 -9.44
C PRO A 18 -4.53 15.06 -8.08
N ILE A 19 -5.43 15.34 -7.13
CA ILE A 19 -5.09 15.86 -5.79
C ILE A 19 -4.62 14.71 -4.87
N LEU A 20 -5.22 13.54 -5.05
CA LEU A 20 -4.96 12.35 -4.26
C LEU A 20 -3.83 11.48 -4.83
N THR A 21 -3.44 11.71 -6.09
CA THR A 21 -2.27 11.08 -6.69
C THR A 21 -0.98 11.57 -6.06
N ARG A 22 -0.07 10.63 -5.85
CA ARG A 22 1.33 10.85 -5.51
C ARG A 22 2.18 10.21 -6.59
N GLU A 23 3.20 10.95 -7.00
CA GLU A 23 4.20 10.44 -7.93
C GLU A 23 5.22 9.58 -7.21
N PRO A 24 5.88 8.64 -7.92
CA PRO A 24 7.02 7.91 -7.40
C PRO A 24 8.08 8.87 -6.87
N GLN A 25 8.61 8.56 -5.70
CA GLN A 25 9.69 9.32 -5.09
C GLN A 25 10.76 8.35 -4.62
N ASP A 26 12.02 8.77 -4.73
CA ASP A 26 13.13 8.03 -4.14
C ASP A 26 12.96 7.93 -2.63
N HIS A 27 13.54 6.87 -2.06
CA HIS A 27 13.51 6.69 -0.61
C HIS A 27 14.22 7.86 0.07
N ILE A 28 13.48 8.55 0.93
CA ILE A 28 14.03 9.64 1.74
C ILE A 28 14.83 9.02 2.90
N PRO A 29 16.12 9.36 3.06
CA PRO A 29 16.92 8.83 4.16
C PRO A 29 16.23 9.05 5.52
N TRP A 30 16.24 8.01 6.36
CA TRP A 30 15.62 8.01 7.69
C TRP A 30 14.09 8.16 7.71
N SER A 31 13.42 8.11 6.56
CA SER A 31 11.97 8.05 6.46
C SER A 31 11.47 6.61 6.55
N SER A 32 10.35 6.42 7.24
CA SER A 32 9.58 5.17 7.23
C SER A 32 8.77 4.99 5.96
N LEU A 33 8.62 6.03 5.15
CA LEU A 33 7.82 6.00 3.92
C LEU A 33 8.45 5.00 2.94
N LEU A 34 7.68 3.99 2.57
CA LEU A 34 8.09 3.03 1.55
C LEU A 34 8.02 3.67 0.17
N ALA A 35 9.15 3.74 -0.53
CA ALA A 35 9.20 4.20 -1.91
C ALA A 35 8.52 3.19 -2.83
N LEU A 36 7.53 3.65 -3.60
CA LEU A 36 6.81 2.85 -4.58
C LEU A 36 7.26 3.20 -6.01
N PRO A 37 7.38 2.22 -6.92
CA PRO A 37 7.90 2.45 -8.26
C PRO A 37 6.93 3.17 -9.20
N GLN A 38 5.62 3.09 -8.96
CA GLN A 38 4.58 3.70 -9.81
C GLN A 38 3.74 4.71 -9.02
N SER A 39 3.06 5.62 -9.73
CA SER A 39 2.17 6.60 -9.10
C SER A 39 1.04 5.89 -8.34
N TYR A 40 0.65 6.44 -7.20
CA TYR A 40 -0.32 5.82 -6.30
C TYR A 40 -1.30 6.83 -5.72
N ILE A 41 -2.45 6.35 -5.25
CA ILE A 41 -3.46 7.17 -4.58
C ILE A 41 -3.31 7.05 -3.07
N VAL A 42 -3.47 8.18 -2.37
CA VAL A 42 -3.61 8.25 -0.92
C VAL A 42 -5.05 8.63 -0.53
N PRO A 43 -5.53 8.23 0.66
CA PRO A 43 -6.87 8.63 1.14
C PRO A 43 -7.06 10.15 1.30
N GLY A 44 -5.95 10.89 1.44
CA GLY A 44 -5.93 12.35 1.57
C GLY A 44 -5.74 12.84 3.01
N GLY A 45 -5.62 14.16 3.18
CA GLY A 45 -5.35 14.78 4.48
C GLY A 45 -3.95 14.49 5.00
N ARG A 46 -3.85 13.95 6.23
CA ARG A 46 -2.57 13.64 6.90
C ARG A 46 -1.86 12.39 6.36
N PHE A 47 -2.54 11.64 5.50
CA PHE A 47 -2.06 10.36 5.01
C PHE A 47 -1.23 10.56 3.73
N SER A 48 0.04 10.18 3.80
CA SER A 48 1.01 10.27 2.70
C SER A 48 1.28 8.92 2.02
N GLU A 49 0.72 7.83 2.55
CA GLU A 49 0.99 6.46 2.13
C GLU A 49 -0.27 5.81 1.56
N THR A 50 -0.07 4.77 0.74
CA THR A 50 -1.17 3.94 0.27
C THR A 50 -1.58 2.94 1.35
N TYR A 51 -2.89 2.76 1.55
CA TYR A 51 -3.44 1.82 2.51
C TYR A 51 -4.09 0.66 1.77
N TYR A 52 -3.75 -0.57 2.13
CA TYR A 52 -4.15 -1.77 1.39
C TYR A 52 -5.68 -1.86 1.19
N TRP A 53 -6.44 -1.78 2.27
CA TRP A 53 -7.90 -1.95 2.21
C TRP A 53 -8.62 -0.76 1.56
N ASP A 54 -8.17 0.48 1.80
CA ASP A 54 -8.70 1.70 1.17
C ASP A 54 -8.49 1.70 -0.35
N SER A 55 -7.36 1.14 -0.77
CA SER A 55 -6.96 1.11 -2.18
C SER A 55 -7.91 0.29 -3.03
N TYR A 56 -8.53 -0.75 -2.47
CA TYR A 56 -9.52 -1.54 -3.20
C TYR A 56 -10.72 -0.69 -3.63
N PHE A 57 -11.32 0.07 -2.71
CA PHE A 57 -12.45 0.95 -3.03
C PHE A 57 -12.04 2.10 -3.95
N THR A 58 -10.82 2.60 -3.76
CA THR A 58 -10.24 3.62 -4.64
C THR A 58 -10.10 3.10 -6.08
N MET A 59 -9.56 1.89 -6.25
CA MET A 59 -9.40 1.26 -7.56
C MET A 59 -10.72 1.00 -8.27
N LEU A 60 -11.79 0.62 -7.53
CA LEU A 60 -13.14 0.54 -8.11
C LEU A 60 -13.61 1.92 -8.63
N GLY A 61 -13.35 2.99 -7.88
CA GLY A 61 -13.64 4.36 -8.31
C GLY A 61 -12.84 4.80 -9.54
N LEU A 62 -11.57 4.38 -9.64
CA LEU A 62 -10.71 4.63 -10.80
C LEU A 62 -11.24 3.91 -12.05
N ALA A 63 -11.63 2.64 -11.93
CA ALA A 63 -12.24 1.87 -13.01
C ALA A 63 -13.51 2.54 -13.53
N GLU A 64 -14.42 2.94 -12.64
CA GLU A 64 -15.65 3.67 -12.99
C GLU A 64 -15.39 5.06 -13.61
N SER A 65 -14.23 5.66 -13.31
CA SER A 65 -13.81 6.95 -13.85
C SER A 65 -12.98 6.83 -15.14
N GLY A 66 -12.73 5.61 -15.64
CA GLY A 66 -11.91 5.36 -16.83
C GLY A 66 -10.41 5.61 -16.64
N ARG A 67 -9.92 5.66 -15.39
CA ARG A 67 -8.51 5.83 -15.04
C ARG A 67 -7.79 4.49 -14.91
N GLU A 68 -7.83 3.71 -15.99
CA GLU A 68 -7.18 2.39 -16.07
C GLU A 68 -5.66 2.50 -15.94
N ASP A 69 -5.09 3.63 -16.36
CA ASP A 69 -3.67 3.98 -16.19
C ASP A 69 -3.25 3.92 -14.71
N LEU A 70 -3.98 4.62 -13.84
CA LEU A 70 -3.71 4.65 -12.40
C LEU A 70 -4.08 3.34 -11.73
N LEU A 71 -5.16 2.68 -12.17
CA LEU A 71 -5.55 1.37 -11.66
C LEU A 71 -4.43 0.35 -11.86
N LYS A 72 -3.82 0.34 -13.05
CA LYS A 72 -2.67 -0.50 -13.35
C LYS A 72 -1.46 -0.16 -12.48
N CYS A 73 -1.14 1.12 -12.33
CA CYS A 73 -0.04 1.56 -11.46
C CYS A 73 -0.22 1.08 -10.00
N MET A 74 -1.44 1.19 -9.46
CA MET A 74 -1.77 0.70 -8.12
C MET A 74 -1.58 -0.82 -8.00
N ALA A 75 -2.06 -1.60 -8.97
CA ALA A 75 -1.91 -3.05 -8.99
C ALA A 75 -0.43 -3.46 -9.09
N ASP A 76 0.34 -2.80 -9.97
CA ASP A 76 1.77 -3.06 -10.16
C ASP A 76 2.57 -2.73 -8.88
N ASN A 77 2.21 -1.66 -8.16
CA ASN A 77 2.79 -1.35 -6.85
C ASN A 77 2.50 -2.43 -5.79
N PHE A 78 1.28 -2.96 -5.71
CA PHE A 78 0.97 -4.04 -4.78
C PHE A 78 1.69 -5.34 -5.12
N ALA A 79 1.76 -5.69 -6.41
CA ALA A 79 2.54 -6.84 -6.86
C ALA A 79 4.01 -6.69 -6.44
N TRP A 80 4.61 -5.52 -6.68
CA TRP A 80 5.97 -5.20 -6.24
C TRP A 80 6.14 -5.32 -4.72
N MET A 81 5.20 -4.79 -3.93
CA MET A 81 5.25 -4.89 -2.47
C MET A 81 5.21 -6.35 -2.00
N ILE A 82 4.33 -7.17 -2.58
CA ILE A 82 4.26 -8.59 -2.28
C ILE A 82 5.59 -9.24 -2.62
N GLU A 83 6.12 -9.06 -3.83
CA GLU A 83 7.40 -9.65 -4.23
C GLU A 83 8.58 -9.25 -3.33
N LYS A 84 8.60 -8.01 -2.82
CA LYS A 84 9.68 -7.51 -1.97
C LYS A 84 9.54 -7.88 -0.49
N LEU A 85 8.32 -7.86 0.04
CA LEU A 85 8.07 -8.06 1.47
C LEU A 85 7.78 -9.53 1.80
N TRP A 86 7.18 -10.28 0.88
CA TRP A 86 6.86 -11.70 1.06
C TRP A 86 8.09 -12.55 1.43
N PRO A 87 9.27 -12.39 0.81
CA PRO A 87 10.45 -13.17 1.19
C PRO A 87 10.96 -12.87 2.62
N TYR A 88 10.60 -11.72 3.20
CA TYR A 88 10.93 -11.39 4.58
C TYR A 88 9.91 -12.00 5.56
N SER A 89 8.63 -12.09 5.18
CA SER A 89 7.60 -12.73 6.01
C SER A 89 7.84 -14.23 6.22
N GLN A 90 8.48 -14.88 5.24
CA GLN A 90 8.86 -16.31 5.32
C GLN A 90 10.17 -16.55 6.08
N ARG A 91 10.88 -15.48 6.48
CA ARG A 91 12.19 -15.55 7.14
C ARG A 91 12.06 -15.70 8.67
N GLN A 92 11.18 -16.60 9.10
CA GLN A 92 11.20 -17.21 10.43
C GLN A 92 11.38 -18.74 10.38
N PRO A 93 12.52 -19.29 9.91
CA PRO A 93 12.77 -20.72 10.08
C PRO A 93 13.34 -21.09 11.45
N ASP A 94 13.85 -20.13 12.25
CA ASP A 94 14.70 -20.41 13.41
C ASP A 94 14.14 -20.00 14.78
N LEU A 95 13.13 -19.12 14.84
CA LEU A 95 12.54 -18.69 16.13
C LEU A 95 11.51 -19.65 16.74
N LEU A 96 11.24 -20.80 16.09
CA LEU A 96 10.43 -21.88 16.64
C LEU A 96 11.19 -23.21 16.78
N SER A 97 12.48 -23.24 16.43
CA SER A 97 13.36 -24.42 16.62
C SER A 97 14.34 -24.30 17.77
N GLU A 98 14.50 -23.12 18.39
CA GLU A 98 15.24 -23.01 19.65
C GLU A 98 14.34 -23.51 20.79
N PRO A 99 14.62 -24.70 21.36
CA PRO A 99 13.96 -25.07 22.60
C PRO A 99 14.53 -24.14 23.68
N PHE A 100 13.87 -24.11 24.82
CA PHE A 100 14.40 -23.64 26.10
C PHE A 100 15.70 -24.38 26.55
N ALA A 101 16.71 -24.54 25.71
CA ALA A 101 17.81 -25.50 25.87
C ALA A 101 19.23 -24.92 25.90
N ALA A 102 19.43 -23.60 26.00
CA ALA A 102 20.79 -23.05 26.18
C ALA A 102 20.92 -21.88 27.17
N ALA A 103 19.95 -21.67 28.06
CA ALA A 103 20.17 -20.89 29.28
C ALA A 103 20.61 -21.84 30.42
N GLY A 104 21.74 -22.49 30.20
CA GLY A 104 22.44 -23.31 31.18
C GLY A 104 23.92 -22.93 31.18
N PHE A 105 24.23 -21.67 31.50
CA PHE A 105 25.60 -21.24 31.79
C PHE A 105 25.67 -20.74 33.23
N CYS A 106 25.70 -21.71 34.15
CA CYS A 106 26.51 -21.65 35.35
C CYS A 106 26.97 -23.09 35.63
N PRO A 107 28.28 -23.34 35.49
CA PRO A 107 29.00 -24.01 36.57
C PRO A 107 30.29 -23.24 36.92
N ASP A 108 30.26 -22.72 38.15
CA ASP A 108 31.32 -22.58 39.15
C ASP A 108 32.70 -22.02 38.77
N GLY A 109 32.93 -20.83 39.33
CA GLY A 109 34.22 -20.25 39.70
C GLY A 109 33.99 -19.13 40.71
#